data_AF-A0A6J8BEN7-F1
#
_entry.id   AF-A0A6J8BEN7-F1
#
_cell.length_a   1.000
_cell.length_b   1.000
_cell.length_c   1.000
_cell.angle_alpha   90.00
_cell.angle_beta   90.00
_cell.angle_gamma   90.00
#
_symmetry.space_group_name_H-M   'P 1'
#
loop_
_entity.id
_entity.type
_entity.pdbx_description
1 polymer ?
#
loop_
_entity_poly.entity_id
_entity_poly.type
_entity_poly.pdbx_seq_one_letter_code
_entity_poly.pdbx_strand_id
1 'polypeptide(L)'
;MRLRLQQISTLIVFILLLDYIMTVESASIKKCTRPSRRTMRRIRAEFFRKLKRRLHDSFGSLTHLTQQTVRRSTNEGQKYVHKRHISDDPKEGRCPRNKYVEESCPHYFVLDVDDNRIPEVILQAKCKCSKCLELNSYGSFQNSSYAGCETVDYYSRVLRVTNCVNGYFKYDEVWEPVAVACRCTNQRQVRVNE
;
A
#
# COMPACT_ATOMS: atom_id res chain seq x y z
N MET A 1 9.57 -11.22 -63.31
CA MET A 1 9.67 -12.25 -62.26
C MET A 1 10.71 -11.94 -61.16
N ARG A 2 11.81 -11.21 -61.45
CA ARG A 2 12.86 -10.85 -60.45
C ARG A 2 12.45 -9.83 -59.38
N LEU A 3 11.56 -8.87 -59.69
CA LEU A 3 11.11 -7.85 -58.73
C LEU A 3 10.30 -8.41 -57.54
N ARG A 4 9.59 -9.51 -57.72
CA ARG A 4 8.82 -10.15 -56.63
C ARG A 4 9.71 -10.87 -55.62
N LEU A 5 10.87 -11.39 -56.04
CA LEU A 5 11.81 -12.08 -55.15
C LEU A 5 12.50 -11.11 -54.18
N GLN A 6 12.85 -9.90 -54.66
CA GLN A 6 13.51 -8.88 -53.84
C GLN A 6 12.60 -8.38 -52.72
N GLN A 7 11.32 -8.10 -53.02
CA GLN A 7 10.33 -7.67 -52.03
C GLN A 7 10.06 -8.73 -50.96
N ILE A 8 10.09 -10.02 -51.33
CA ILE A 8 9.94 -11.11 -50.36
C ILE A 8 11.15 -11.16 -49.42
N SER A 9 12.38 -10.96 -49.94
CA SER A 9 13.59 -10.99 -49.10
C SER A 9 13.64 -9.84 -48.08
N THR A 10 13.21 -8.63 -48.46
CA THR A 10 13.18 -7.48 -47.55
C THR A 10 12.12 -7.65 -46.48
N LEU A 11 10.97 -8.24 -46.82
CA LEU A 11 9.90 -8.53 -45.86
C LEU A 11 10.36 -9.56 -44.82
N ILE A 12 11.08 -10.61 -45.24
CA ILE A 12 11.63 -11.63 -44.34
C ILE A 12 12.66 -11.02 -43.38
N VAL A 13 13.58 -10.18 -43.87
CA VAL A 13 14.55 -9.50 -43.02
C VAL A 13 13.87 -8.57 -42.01
N PHE A 14 12.80 -7.88 -42.43
CA PHE A 14 12.04 -7.01 -41.54
C PHE A 14 11.28 -7.79 -40.46
N ILE A 15 10.68 -8.94 -40.81
CA ILE A 15 10.01 -9.83 -39.86
C ILE A 15 11.03 -10.40 -38.86
N LEU A 16 12.19 -10.87 -39.33
CA LEU A 16 13.25 -11.38 -38.45
C LEU A 16 13.82 -10.29 -37.54
N LEU A 17 13.92 -9.04 -38.01
CA LEU A 17 14.30 -7.89 -37.17
C LEU A 17 13.23 -7.57 -36.13
N LEU A 18 11.95 -7.61 -36.49
CA LEU A 18 10.86 -7.40 -35.54
C LEU A 18 10.79 -8.52 -34.50
N ASP A 19 10.96 -9.79 -34.91
CA ASP A 19 11.06 -10.93 -34.00
C ASP A 19 12.29 -10.81 -33.09
N TYR A 20 13.43 -10.36 -33.61
CA TYR A 20 14.63 -10.09 -32.80
C TYR A 20 14.39 -8.96 -31.78
N ILE A 21 13.74 -7.87 -32.18
CA ILE A 21 13.41 -6.75 -31.28
C ILE A 21 12.42 -7.21 -30.20
N MET A 22 11.40 -7.98 -30.56
CA MET A 22 10.40 -8.51 -29.62
C MET A 22 10.97 -9.58 -28.67
N THR A 23 11.91 -10.41 -29.13
CA THR A 23 12.59 -11.39 -28.27
C THR A 23 13.58 -10.74 -27.31
N VAL A 24 14.28 -9.67 -27.71
CA VAL A 24 15.17 -8.90 -26.82
C VAL A 24 14.39 -8.20 -25.70
N GLU A 25 13.17 -7.73 -25.98
CA GLU A 25 12.32 -7.08 -24.97
C GLU A 25 11.71 -8.10 -23.97
N SER A 26 11.40 -9.31 -24.43
CA SER A 26 10.83 -10.38 -23.60
C SER A 26 11.87 -11.22 -22.83
N ALA A 27 13.14 -11.20 -23.23
CA ALA A 27 14.23 -11.89 -22.52
C ALA A 27 14.71 -11.19 -21.23
N SER A 28 14.19 -10.01 -20.90
CA SER A 28 14.51 -9.28 -19.67
C SER A 28 13.45 -9.41 -18.57
N ILE A 29 12.88 -10.61 -18.38
CA ILE A 29 12.49 -11.03 -17.03
C ILE A 29 13.78 -11.40 -16.28
N LYS A 30 14.67 -10.41 -16.11
CA LYS A 30 15.89 -10.55 -15.31
C LYS A 30 15.42 -10.80 -13.88
N LYS A 31 15.82 -11.92 -13.30
CA LYS A 31 15.66 -12.17 -11.86
C LYS A 31 16.21 -10.96 -11.10
N CYS A 32 15.33 -10.12 -10.59
CA CYS A 32 15.72 -8.94 -9.84
C CYS A 32 16.13 -9.37 -8.44
N THR A 33 17.25 -8.84 -7.99
CA THR A 33 17.82 -9.22 -6.69
C THR A 33 17.88 -8.03 -5.76
N ARG A 34 17.79 -8.28 -4.46
CA ARG A 34 18.06 -7.26 -3.45
C ARG A 34 19.54 -6.84 -3.56
N PRO A 35 19.85 -5.53 -3.49
CA PRO A 35 21.22 -5.06 -3.39
C PRO A 35 21.99 -5.74 -2.25
N SER A 36 23.32 -5.68 -2.29
CA SER A 36 24.18 -6.24 -1.24
C SER A 36 23.78 -5.76 0.16
N ARG A 37 24.03 -6.57 1.20
CA ARG A 37 23.76 -6.19 2.59
C ARG A 37 24.38 -4.83 2.98
N ARG A 38 25.58 -4.53 2.47
CA ARG A 38 26.27 -3.24 2.70
C ARG A 38 25.54 -2.09 2.02
N THR A 39 25.09 -2.27 0.78
CA THR A 39 24.28 -1.30 0.04
C THR A 39 22.94 -1.06 0.76
N MET A 40 22.25 -2.12 1.16
CA MET A 40 20.97 -2.02 1.87
C MET A 40 21.10 -1.29 3.22
N ARG A 41 22.19 -1.50 3.97
CA ARG A 41 22.46 -0.74 5.20
C ARG A 41 22.61 0.75 4.92
N ARG A 42 23.29 1.14 3.83
CA ARG A 42 23.44 2.55 3.43
C ARG A 42 22.10 3.17 3.05
N ILE A 43 21.31 2.49 2.20
CA ILE A 43 19.97 2.94 1.78
C ILE A 43 19.09 3.19 3.01
N ARG A 44 19.04 2.23 3.95
CA ARG A 44 18.28 2.36 5.20
C ARG A 44 18.76 3.53 6.05
N ALA A 45 20.06 3.64 6.29
CA ALA A 45 20.64 4.70 7.10
C ALA A 45 20.37 6.09 6.50
N GLU A 46 20.48 6.22 5.19
CA GLU A 46 20.19 7.47 4.49
C GLU A 46 18.72 7.86 4.61
N PHE A 47 17.81 6.92 4.39
CA PHE A 47 16.38 7.14 4.54
C PHE A 47 15.99 7.60 5.95
N PHE A 48 16.41 6.87 7.00
CA PHE A 48 16.09 7.24 8.37
C PHE A 48 16.76 8.56 8.80
N ARG A 49 17.96 8.85 8.32
CA ARG A 49 18.61 10.15 8.54
C ARG A 49 17.82 11.29 7.90
N LYS A 50 17.28 11.09 6.70
CA LYS A 50 16.45 12.06 5.97
C LYS A 50 15.12 12.28 6.70
N LEU A 51 14.47 11.21 7.18
CA LEU A 51 13.25 11.29 7.98
C LEU A 51 13.44 12.16 9.23
N LYS A 52 14.53 11.96 9.99
CA LYS A 52 14.82 12.76 11.20
C LYS A 52 15.01 14.26 10.96
N ARG A 53 15.40 14.66 9.74
CA ARG A 53 15.68 16.06 9.38
C ARG A 53 14.46 16.76 8.77
N ARG A 54 13.42 16.01 8.42
CA ARG A 54 12.21 16.54 7.77
C ARG A 54 11.16 16.86 8.83
N LEU A 55 10.17 17.65 8.41
CA LEU A 55 8.93 17.80 9.16
C LEU A 55 8.35 16.42 9.44
N HIS A 56 7.81 16.27 10.65
CA HIS A 56 7.17 15.06 11.11
C HIS A 56 6.10 14.60 10.09
N ASP A 57 5.92 13.29 9.95
CA ASP A 57 5.00 12.73 8.94
C ASP A 57 3.55 13.22 9.15
N SER A 58 3.19 13.73 10.34
CA SER A 58 1.88 14.34 10.63
C SER A 58 1.57 15.58 9.81
N PHE A 59 2.60 16.27 9.32
CA PHE A 59 2.41 17.37 8.36
C PHE A 59 2.00 16.85 6.97
N GLY A 60 2.26 15.57 6.66
CA GLY A 60 1.79 14.90 5.45
C GLY A 60 0.27 14.70 5.42
N SER A 61 -0.35 14.52 6.58
CA SER A 61 -1.81 14.34 6.74
C SER A 61 -2.63 15.61 6.43
N LEU A 62 -1.99 16.77 6.30
CA LEU A 62 -2.64 18.01 5.88
C LEU A 62 -2.81 18.00 4.35
N THR A 63 -3.66 17.11 3.85
CA THR A 63 -3.87 16.85 2.42
C THR A 63 -4.21 18.10 1.62
N HIS A 64 -4.95 19.06 2.20
CA HIS A 64 -5.24 20.37 1.57
C HIS A 64 -4.00 21.26 1.37
N LEU A 65 -2.96 21.09 2.19
CA LEU A 65 -1.68 21.80 2.06
C LEU A 65 -0.65 21.00 1.26
N THR A 66 -0.82 19.68 1.17
CA THR A 66 0.16 18.75 0.58
C THR A 66 -0.32 18.08 -0.72
N GLN A 67 -1.42 18.55 -1.31
CA GLN A 67 -2.12 18.03 -2.52
C GLN A 67 -1.19 17.61 -3.68
N GLN A 68 0.04 18.11 -3.75
CA GLN A 68 1.06 17.71 -4.74
C GLN A 68 1.94 16.49 -4.39
N THR A 69 1.97 16.03 -3.13
CA THR A 69 2.99 15.06 -2.68
C THR A 69 2.48 13.64 -2.40
N VAL A 70 1.17 13.40 -2.36
CA VAL A 70 0.62 12.03 -2.45
C VAL A 70 0.71 11.60 -3.92
N ARG A 71 1.93 11.44 -4.42
CA ARG A 71 2.17 10.78 -5.71
C ARG A 71 1.58 9.38 -5.57
N ARG A 72 0.46 9.15 -6.25
CA ARG A 72 -0.12 7.83 -6.45
C ARG A 72 1.03 6.86 -6.71
N SER A 73 1.14 5.82 -5.88
CA SER A 73 1.93 4.64 -6.21
C SER A 73 1.64 4.33 -7.67
N THR A 74 2.64 4.49 -8.55
CA THR A 74 2.47 4.14 -9.95
C THR A 74 2.05 2.67 -10.01
N ASN A 75 1.20 2.30 -10.97
CA ASN A 75 0.74 0.92 -11.12
C ASN A 75 1.93 -0.07 -11.22
N GLU A 76 3.10 0.42 -11.65
CA GLU A 76 4.36 -0.33 -11.71
C GLU A 76 4.89 -0.80 -10.34
N GLY A 77 4.67 -0.04 -9.26
CA GLY A 77 5.10 -0.41 -7.91
C GLY A 77 4.16 -1.41 -7.22
N GLN A 78 2.90 -1.49 -7.66
CA GLN A 78 1.93 -2.41 -7.07
C GLN A 78 2.31 -3.88 -7.28
N LYS A 79 2.99 -4.21 -8.39
CA LYS A 79 3.42 -5.59 -8.68
C LYS A 79 4.41 -6.17 -7.66
N TYR A 80 5.09 -5.31 -6.91
CA TYR A 80 6.04 -5.71 -5.87
C TYR A 80 5.45 -5.68 -4.45
N VAL A 81 4.16 -5.36 -4.30
CA VAL A 81 3.52 -5.35 -2.98
C VAL A 81 3.27 -6.80 -2.55
N HIS A 82 3.98 -7.25 -1.52
CA HIS A 82 3.82 -8.59 -0.95
C HIS A 82 3.56 -8.47 0.55
N LYS A 83 2.29 -8.21 0.89
CA LYS A 83 1.87 -7.98 2.27
C LYS A 83 1.40 -9.25 2.93
N ARG A 84 1.83 -9.44 4.17
CA ARG A 84 1.27 -10.43 5.10
C ARG A 84 0.99 -9.75 6.43
N HIS A 85 -0.14 -10.09 7.04
CA HIS A 85 -0.53 -9.56 8.35
C HIS A 85 -0.29 -10.63 9.41
N ILE A 86 0.28 -10.22 10.55
CA ILE A 86 0.47 -11.08 11.72
C ILE A 86 -0.26 -10.42 12.90
N SER A 87 -1.22 -11.11 13.49
CA SER A 87 -1.90 -10.68 14.71
C SER A 87 -1.59 -11.65 15.84
N ASP A 88 -1.47 -11.13 17.06
CA ASP A 88 -1.48 -11.88 18.30
C ASP A 88 -2.84 -11.81 19.01
N ASP A 89 -3.84 -11.15 18.42
CA ASP A 89 -5.17 -11.01 19.01
C ASP A 89 -5.93 -12.36 18.93
N PRO A 90 -6.26 -13.00 20.06
CA PRO A 90 -6.94 -14.29 20.07
C PRO A 90 -8.40 -14.23 19.56
N LYS A 91 -8.93 -13.01 19.38
CA LYS A 91 -10.26 -12.71 18.86
C LYS A 91 -10.13 -11.82 17.61
N GLU A 92 -9.10 -12.05 16.81
CA GLU A 92 -8.90 -11.41 15.50
C GLU A 92 -10.19 -11.44 14.67
N GLY A 93 -10.60 -10.28 14.17
CA GLY A 93 -11.80 -10.10 13.34
C GLY A 93 -13.15 -10.38 14.04
N ARG A 94 -13.18 -10.71 15.33
CA ARG A 94 -14.43 -10.96 16.05
C ARG A 94 -14.93 -9.69 16.74
N CYS A 95 -16.05 -9.18 16.24
CA CYS A 95 -16.74 -8.05 16.86
C CYS A 95 -17.19 -8.38 18.30
N PRO A 96 -16.86 -7.56 19.31
CA PRO A 96 -17.27 -7.78 20.69
C PRO A 96 -18.80 -7.85 20.85
N ARG A 97 -19.27 -8.73 21.73
CA ARG A 97 -20.70 -8.89 22.10
C ARG A 97 -21.02 -8.51 23.54
N ASN A 98 -20.00 -8.11 24.30
CA ASN A 98 -20.12 -7.89 25.75
C ASN A 98 -20.61 -6.47 26.07
N LYS A 99 -21.17 -6.31 27.27
CA LYS A 99 -21.72 -5.04 27.80
C LYS A 99 -20.66 -3.96 28.10
N TYR A 100 -19.37 -4.29 28.04
CA TYR A 100 -18.26 -3.39 28.37
C TYR A 100 -17.38 -3.17 27.14
N VAL A 101 -17.91 -2.51 26.12
CA VAL A 101 -17.10 -2.03 25.00
C VAL A 101 -16.88 -0.54 25.20
N GLU A 102 -15.63 -0.14 25.31
CA GLU A 102 -15.24 1.26 25.56
C GLU A 102 -15.33 2.13 24.28
N GLU A 103 -15.29 1.49 23.11
CA GLU A 103 -15.27 2.17 21.81
C GLU A 103 -16.38 1.66 20.88
N SER A 104 -17.07 2.57 20.17
CA SER A 104 -18.06 2.18 19.15
C SER A 104 -17.47 1.40 17.99
N CYS A 105 -16.18 1.55 17.70
CA CYS A 105 -15.47 0.82 16.65
C CYS A 105 -14.19 0.19 17.21
N PRO A 106 -14.31 -0.92 17.94
CA PRO A 106 -13.17 -1.56 18.55
C PRO A 106 -12.24 -2.09 17.46
N HIS A 107 -10.94 -2.01 17.71
CA HIS A 107 -9.90 -2.41 16.78
C HIS A 107 -8.88 -3.31 17.47
N TYR A 108 -8.00 -3.90 16.67
CA TYR A 108 -6.83 -4.63 17.13
C TYR A 108 -5.66 -4.28 16.21
N PHE A 109 -4.44 -4.53 16.67
CA PHE A 109 -3.26 -4.26 15.87
C PHE A 109 -2.77 -5.52 15.16
N VAL A 110 -2.24 -5.31 13.96
CA VAL A 110 -1.54 -6.31 13.17
C VAL A 110 -0.20 -5.76 12.72
N LEU A 111 0.79 -6.63 12.62
CA LEU A 111 2.04 -6.34 11.95
C LEU A 111 1.84 -6.54 10.45
N ASP A 112 1.81 -5.45 9.69
CA ASP A 112 1.84 -5.44 8.22
C ASP A 112 3.30 -5.59 7.77
N VAL A 113 3.65 -6.79 7.32
CA VAL A 113 5.00 -7.14 6.85
C VAL A 113 5.01 -7.12 5.33
N ASP A 114 5.91 -6.33 4.76
CA ASP A 114 6.16 -6.21 3.31
C ASP A 114 7.66 -6.23 3.04
N ASP A 115 8.14 -7.34 2.49
CA ASP A 115 9.54 -7.56 2.12
C ASP A 115 10.10 -6.51 1.14
N ASN A 116 9.23 -5.89 0.35
CA ASN A 116 9.63 -4.93 -0.68
C ASN A 116 9.46 -3.48 -0.22
N ARG A 117 9.37 -3.27 1.09
CA ARG A 117 9.26 -1.95 1.73
C ARG A 117 10.31 -1.77 2.82
N ILE A 118 10.70 -0.52 3.08
CA ILE A 118 11.44 -0.09 4.26
C ILE A 118 10.65 1.07 4.92
N PRO A 119 10.25 0.94 6.20
CA PRO A 119 10.40 -0.24 7.05
C PRO A 119 9.58 -1.43 6.54
N GLU A 120 10.12 -2.63 6.79
CA GLU A 120 9.52 -3.90 6.35
C GLU A 120 8.23 -4.17 7.12
N VAL A 121 8.25 -3.91 8.43
CA VAL A 121 7.13 -4.11 9.34
C VAL A 121 6.54 -2.76 9.73
N ILE A 122 5.23 -2.61 9.59
CA ILE A 122 4.46 -1.45 10.06
C ILE A 122 3.31 -1.97 10.92
N LEU A 123 3.10 -1.38 12.09
CA LEU A 123 1.93 -1.66 12.93
C LEU A 123 0.69 -1.00 12.31
N GLN A 124 -0.37 -1.75 12.11
CA GLN A 124 -1.65 -1.24 11.58
C GLN A 124 -2.83 -1.66 12.44
N ALA A 125 -3.79 -0.75 12.62
CA ALA A 125 -5.09 -1.05 13.19
C ALA A 125 -5.98 -1.79 12.16
N LYS A 126 -6.74 -2.77 12.64
CA LYS A 126 -7.83 -3.42 11.91
C LYS A 126 -9.09 -3.35 12.75
N CYS A 127 -10.22 -2.98 12.13
CA CYS A 127 -11.49 -2.91 12.83
C CYS A 127 -11.99 -4.32 13.13
N LYS A 128 -12.44 -4.57 14.37
CA LYS A 128 -13.08 -5.85 14.76
C LYS A 128 -14.50 -5.97 14.22
N CYS A 129 -15.16 -4.83 14.01
CA CYS A 129 -16.54 -4.74 13.56
C CYS A 129 -16.61 -4.03 12.22
N SER A 130 -17.59 -4.39 11.38
CA SER A 130 -17.92 -3.66 10.15
C SER A 130 -18.94 -2.54 10.40
N LYS A 131 -19.73 -2.67 11.47
CA LYS A 131 -20.75 -1.70 11.90
C LYS A 131 -20.36 -1.12 13.25
N CYS A 132 -20.77 0.11 13.50
CA CYS A 132 -20.58 0.71 14.82
C CYS A 132 -21.40 -0.03 15.88
N LEU A 133 -20.85 -0.08 17.09
CA LEU A 133 -21.56 -0.53 18.27
C LEU A 133 -22.24 0.66 18.93
N GLU A 134 -23.54 0.53 19.14
CA GLU A 134 -24.41 1.54 19.76
C GLU A 134 -25.11 0.91 20.96
N LEU A 135 -25.30 1.70 22.02
CA LEU A 135 -26.07 1.28 23.19
C LEU A 135 -27.56 1.35 22.84
N ASN A 136 -28.28 0.25 23.01
CA ASN A 136 -29.74 0.27 22.88
C ASN A 136 -30.42 0.72 24.17
N SER A 137 -31.75 0.88 24.10
CA SER A 137 -32.58 1.29 25.23
C SER A 137 -32.54 0.35 26.43
N TYR A 138 -32.06 -0.89 26.25
CA TYR A 138 -31.91 -1.91 27.29
C TYR A 138 -30.49 -1.95 27.87
N GLY A 139 -29.61 -1.03 27.47
CA GLY A 139 -28.23 -0.96 27.94
C GLY A 139 -27.32 -2.06 27.41
N SER A 140 -27.67 -2.69 26.28
CA SER A 140 -26.81 -3.64 25.58
C SER A 140 -26.30 -3.04 24.26
N PHE A 141 -25.06 -3.43 23.88
CA PHE A 141 -24.47 -2.99 22.63
C PHE A 141 -25.04 -3.80 21.46
N GLN A 142 -25.45 -3.09 20.42
CA GLN A 142 -25.91 -3.67 19.17
C GLN A 142 -25.24 -3.00 17.98
N ASN A 143 -25.26 -3.68 16.83
CA ASN A 143 -24.78 -3.10 15.59
C ASN A 143 -25.72 -1.98 15.13
N SER A 144 -25.14 -0.82 14.82
CA SER A 144 -25.84 0.29 14.17
C SER A 144 -26.45 -0.15 12.84
N SER A 145 -27.63 0.37 12.52
CA SER A 145 -28.28 0.13 11.22
C SER A 145 -27.84 1.13 10.15
N TYR A 146 -27.19 2.23 10.53
CA TYR A 146 -26.87 3.36 9.64
C TYR A 146 -25.40 3.82 9.73
N ALA A 147 -24.60 3.27 10.64
CA ALA A 147 -23.20 3.64 10.80
C ALA A 147 -22.23 2.45 10.65
N GLY A 148 -21.10 2.71 10.00
CA GLY A 148 -20.04 1.75 9.69
C GLY A 148 -18.74 2.05 10.43
N CYS A 149 -17.93 1.02 10.64
CA CYS A 149 -16.57 1.19 11.14
C CYS A 149 -15.58 1.25 9.97
N GLU A 150 -14.76 2.29 9.97
CA GLU A 150 -13.72 2.51 8.97
C GLU A 150 -12.38 2.78 9.66
N THR A 151 -11.27 2.45 8.99
CA THR A 151 -9.95 2.79 9.50
C THR A 151 -9.72 4.30 9.44
N VAL A 152 -9.00 4.80 10.44
CA VAL A 152 -8.40 6.13 10.40
C VAL A 152 -6.97 5.95 9.95
N ASP A 153 -6.67 6.49 8.78
CA ASP A 153 -5.36 6.33 8.16
C ASP A 153 -4.46 7.54 8.43
N TYR A 154 -3.22 7.26 8.77
CA TYR A 154 -2.11 8.20 8.81
C TYR A 154 -1.18 7.92 7.64
N TYR A 155 -0.69 8.93 6.95
CA TYR A 155 0.26 8.72 5.84
C TYR A 155 1.69 8.78 6.36
N SER A 156 2.45 7.70 6.16
CA SER A 156 3.87 7.66 6.50
C SER A 156 4.72 7.47 5.25
N ARG A 157 5.93 8.04 5.27
CA ARG A 157 6.89 7.85 4.18
C ARG A 157 7.59 6.50 4.33
N VAL A 158 7.76 5.81 3.22
CA VAL A 158 8.46 4.53 3.13
C VAL A 158 9.30 4.47 1.87
N LEU A 159 10.33 3.63 1.84
CA LEU A 159 10.95 3.24 0.59
C LEU A 159 10.28 1.98 0.05
N ARG A 160 9.82 2.00 -1.19
CA ARG A 160 9.19 0.87 -1.86
C ARG A 160 9.95 0.46 -3.11
N VAL A 161 10.02 -0.84 -3.37
CA VAL A 161 10.48 -1.35 -4.66
C VAL A 161 9.48 -0.93 -5.74
N THR A 162 9.94 -0.11 -6.69
CA THR A 162 9.10 0.40 -7.79
C THR A 162 9.52 -0.20 -9.13
N ASN A 163 10.80 -0.50 -9.29
CA ASN A 163 11.34 -1.00 -10.55
C ASN A 163 12.56 -1.90 -10.32
N CYS A 164 13.06 -2.47 -11.40
CA CYS A 164 14.28 -3.23 -11.44
C CYS A 164 15.22 -2.63 -12.49
N VAL A 165 16.39 -2.21 -12.04
CA VAL A 165 17.38 -1.51 -12.87
C VAL A 165 18.68 -2.29 -12.77
N ASN A 166 19.24 -2.69 -13.92
CA ASN A 166 20.48 -3.46 -14.00
C ASN A 166 20.49 -4.74 -13.14
N GLY A 167 19.33 -5.41 -13.03
CA GLY A 167 19.17 -6.65 -12.24
C GLY A 167 18.99 -6.44 -10.73
N TYR A 168 18.91 -5.20 -10.27
CA TYR A 168 18.71 -4.86 -8.85
C TYR A 168 17.41 -4.10 -8.63
N PHE A 169 16.78 -4.35 -7.49
CA PHE A 169 15.61 -3.59 -7.07
C PHE A 169 15.97 -2.11 -6.86
N LYS A 170 15.19 -1.24 -7.51
CA LYS A 170 15.20 0.21 -7.30
C LYS A 170 14.15 0.55 -6.25
N TYR A 171 14.55 1.34 -5.26
CA TYR A 171 13.69 1.82 -4.18
C TYR A 171 13.38 3.30 -4.37
N ASP A 172 12.10 3.67 -4.34
CA ASP A 172 11.66 5.06 -4.37
C ASP A 172 10.89 5.41 -3.07
N GLU A 173 10.98 6.66 -2.65
CA GLU A 173 10.26 7.21 -1.49
C GLU A 173 8.80 7.47 -1.87
N VAL A 174 7.87 6.82 -1.16
CA VAL A 174 6.42 6.93 -1.39
C VAL A 174 5.69 7.17 -0.07
N TRP A 175 4.50 7.76 -0.15
CA TRP A 175 3.59 7.84 0.99
C TRP A 175 2.66 6.64 0.98
N GLU A 176 2.57 5.95 2.11
CA GLU A 176 1.62 4.85 2.32
C GLU A 176 0.65 5.16 3.45
N PRO A 177 -0.65 4.83 3.29
CA PRO A 177 -1.59 4.88 4.39
C PRO A 177 -1.26 3.77 5.40
N VAL A 178 -1.26 4.16 6.67
CA VAL A 178 -1.07 3.33 7.85
C VAL A 178 -2.31 3.50 8.70
N ALA A 179 -3.14 2.47 8.81
CA ALA A 179 -4.31 2.51 9.69
C ALA A 179 -3.82 2.60 11.15
N VAL A 180 -4.24 3.64 11.88
CA VAL A 180 -3.83 3.88 13.28
C VAL A 180 -4.95 3.64 14.28
N ALA A 181 -6.21 3.69 13.84
CA ALA A 181 -7.38 3.44 14.67
C ALA A 181 -8.58 3.05 13.79
N CYS A 182 -9.73 2.81 14.42
CA CYS A 182 -11.02 2.74 13.74
C CYS A 182 -11.97 3.81 14.28
N ARG A 183 -12.82 4.34 13.40
CA ARG A 183 -13.85 5.33 13.76
C ARG A 183 -15.21 4.90 13.26
N CYS A 184 -16.24 5.40 13.93
CA CYS A 184 -17.62 5.26 13.48
C CYS A 184 -17.98 6.37 12.50
N THR A 185 -18.54 6.02 11.35
CA THR A 185 -19.01 6.97 10.34
C THR A 185 -20.46 6.69 9.95
N ASN A 186 -21.28 7.73 9.90
CA ASN A 186 -22.64 7.62 9.39
C ASN A 186 -22.60 7.38 7.88
N GLN A 187 -23.28 6.33 7.41
CA GLN A 187 -23.43 6.03 5.99
C GLN A 187 -24.47 6.94 5.31
N ARG A 188 -25.31 7.63 6.09
CA ARG A 188 -26.27 8.63 5.61
C ARG A 188 -25.77 10.03 5.94
N GLN A 189 -25.70 10.92 4.95
CA GLN A 189 -25.50 12.34 5.20
C GLN A 189 -26.70 12.89 5.97
N VAL A 190 -26.51 13.18 7.26
CA VAL A 190 -27.51 13.90 8.05
C VAL A 190 -27.38 15.36 7.67
N ARG A 191 -28.40 15.93 7.03
CA ARG A 191 -28.53 17.39 6.93
C ARG A 191 -28.87 17.88 8.33
N VAL A 192 -27.92 18.56 8.97
CA VAL A 192 -28.20 19.34 10.17
C VAL A 192 -28.85 20.62 9.68
N ASN A 193 -30.16 20.75 9.89
CA ASN A 193 -30.82 22.04 9.71
C ASN A 193 -30.46 22.88 10.94
N GLU A 194 -29.71 23.96 10.70
CA GLU A 194 -29.52 25.04 11.68
C GLU A 194 -30.83 25.82 11.89
#